data_AF-A0A3A1UVE8-F1
#
_entry.id   AF-A0A3A1UVE8-F1
#
_cell.length_a   1.000
_cell.length_b   1.000
_cell.length_c   1.000
_cell.angle_alpha   90.00
_cell.angle_beta   90.00
_cell.angle_gamma   90.00
#
_symmetry.space_group_name_H-M   'P 1'
#
loop_
_entity.id
_entity.type
_entity.pdbx_description
1 polymer ?
#
loop_
_entity_poly.entity_id
_entity_poly.type
_entity_poly.pdbx_seq_one_letter_code
_entity_poly.pdbx_strand_id
1 'polypeptide(L)'
;MKQGTTLFLKITIIVIGLAALAVCIWVLPGIASRDAEAHPETAYLQYPFLISAYVLAIPFLAGLYQTLKLLNEIDRNRAFSEYAVKALWRIKNNAALVSLIIAAAVLYVMAGMGGDRTGVIMLGFIGLFASSVVAVFAALLQKVLQDAIAIQAENELTV
;
A
#
# COMPACT_ATOMS: atom_id res chain seq x y z
N MET A 1 21.53 -5.88 11.56
CA MET A 1 20.45 -6.03 12.55
C MET A 1 20.46 -7.46 13.10
N LYS A 2 20.06 -7.71 14.36
CA LYS A 2 19.91 -9.10 14.83
C LYS A 2 18.81 -9.76 14.00
N GLN A 3 19.08 -10.92 13.40
CA GLN A 3 18.16 -11.62 12.47
C GLN A 3 16.75 -11.85 13.04
N GLY A 4 16.57 -11.83 14.36
CA GLY A 4 15.26 -11.93 15.00
C GLY A 4 14.32 -10.74 14.77
N THR A 5 14.85 -9.51 14.64
CA THR A 5 14.01 -8.29 14.51
C THR A 5 13.36 -8.20 13.13
N THR A 6 14.09 -8.58 12.08
CA THR A 6 13.56 -8.64 10.71
C THR A 6 12.60 -9.80 10.52
N LEU A 7 12.81 -10.93 11.19
CA LEU A 7 11.87 -12.05 11.17
C LEU A 7 10.49 -11.66 11.72
N PHE A 8 10.45 -10.96 12.86
CA PHE A 8 9.20 -10.44 13.43
C PHE A 8 8.45 -9.54 12.43
N LEU A 9 9.17 -8.60 11.80
CA LEU A 9 8.56 -7.69 10.84
C LEU A 9 8.07 -8.42 9.57
N LYS A 10 8.79 -9.43 9.07
CA LYS A 10 8.34 -10.28 7.95
C LYS A 10 7.04 -11.01 8.30
N ILE A 11 6.96 -11.62 9.48
CA ILE A 11 5.75 -12.32 9.93
C ILE A 11 4.58 -11.35 10.00
N THR A 12 4.77 -10.17 10.60
CA THR A 12 3.74 -9.13 10.67
C THR A 12 3.23 -8.74 9.28
N ILE A 13 4.12 -8.53 8.31
CA ILE A 13 3.73 -8.19 6.94
C ILE A 13 2.92 -9.31 6.28
N ILE A 14 3.32 -10.58 6.49
CA ILE A 14 2.58 -11.74 5.95
C ILE A 14 1.19 -11.82 6.57
N VAL A 15 1.06 -11.63 7.89
CA VAL A 15 -0.25 -11.63 8.58
C VAL A 15 -1.14 -10.51 8.06
N ILE A 16 -0.61 -9.29 7.88
CA ILE A 16 -1.36 -8.17 7.30
C ILE A 16 -1.81 -8.50 5.87
N GLY A 17 -0.93 -9.10 5.05
CA GLY A 17 -1.27 -9.52 3.69
C GLY A 17 -2.38 -10.56 3.66
N LEU A 18 -2.33 -11.57 4.53
CA LEU A 18 -3.37 -12.60 4.66
C LEU A 18 -4.70 -12.01 5.13
N ALA A 19 -4.67 -11.12 6.12
CA ALA A 19 -5.87 -10.42 6.58
C ALA A 19 -6.51 -9.59 5.46
N ALA A 20 -5.70 -8.85 4.69
CA ALA A 20 -6.17 -8.08 3.55
C ALA A 20 -6.79 -8.98 2.46
N LEU A 21 -6.20 -10.15 2.19
CA LEU A 21 -6.76 -11.13 1.26
C LEU A 21 -8.09 -11.71 1.76
N ALA A 22 -8.19 -12.02 3.07
CA ALA A 22 -9.45 -12.49 3.66
C ALA A 22 -10.56 -11.44 3.55
N VAL A 23 -10.24 -10.16 3.75
CA VAL A 23 -11.18 -9.05 3.52
C VAL A 23 -11.59 -8.98 2.05
N CYS A 24 -10.65 -9.13 1.12
CA CYS A 24 -10.92 -9.13 -0.32
C CYS A 24 -11.83 -10.28 -0.76
N ILE A 25 -11.65 -11.49 -0.22
CA ILE A 25 -12.35 -12.69 -0.69
C ILE A 25 -13.69 -12.89 0.02
N TRP A 26 -13.80 -12.55 1.31
CA TRP A 26 -15.01 -12.83 2.09
C TRP A 26 -15.81 -11.58 2.43
N VAL A 27 -15.15 -10.53 2.93
CA VAL A 27 -15.85 -9.35 3.46
C VAL A 27 -16.39 -8.48 2.32
N LEU A 28 -15.56 -8.16 1.33
CA LEU A 28 -15.94 -7.31 0.20
C LEU A 28 -17.12 -7.88 -0.62
N PRO A 29 -17.10 -9.17 -1.04
CA PRO A 29 -18.25 -9.78 -1.72
C PRO A 29 -19.47 -9.89 -0.82
N GLY A 30 -19.28 -10.14 0.47
CA GLY A 30 -20.37 -10.19 1.46
C GLY A 30 -21.08 -8.86 1.64
N ILE A 31 -20.33 -7.74 1.65
CA ILE A 31 -20.91 -6.40 1.70
C ILE A 31 -21.64 -6.07 0.39
N ALA A 32 -20.98 -6.36 -0.75
CA ALA A 32 -21.53 -6.06 -2.06
C ALA A 32 -22.84 -6.82 -2.36
N SER A 33 -22.91 -8.10 -1.98
CA SER A 33 -24.12 -8.93 -2.12
C SER A 33 -25.25 -8.45 -1.21
N ARG A 34 -24.97 -8.15 0.06
CA ARG A 34 -25.97 -7.61 1.00
C ARG A 34 -26.54 -6.27 0.54
N ASP A 35 -25.69 -5.39 0.01
CA ASP A 35 -26.14 -4.10 -0.52
C ASP A 35 -26.99 -4.26 -1.79
N ALA A 36 -26.61 -5.19 -2.68
CA ALA A 36 -27.39 -5.52 -3.87
C ALA A 36 -28.76 -6.17 -3.55
N GLU A 37 -28.86 -6.94 -2.47
CA GLU A 37 -30.12 -7.50 -1.98
C GLU A 37 -31.02 -6.41 -1.36
N ALA A 38 -30.43 -5.43 -0.68
CA ALA A 38 -31.16 -4.33 -0.04
C ALA A 38 -31.66 -3.27 -1.05
N HIS A 39 -30.90 -3.04 -2.13
CA HIS A 39 -31.22 -2.06 -3.18
C HIS A 39 -31.17 -2.72 -4.57
N PRO A 40 -32.19 -3.51 -4.93
CA PRO A 40 -32.19 -4.27 -6.18
C PRO A 40 -32.11 -3.38 -7.45
N GLU A 41 -32.58 -2.14 -7.38
CA GLU A 41 -32.47 -1.13 -8.45
C GLU A 41 -31.02 -0.71 -8.74
N THR A 42 -30.13 -0.77 -7.75
CA THR A 42 -28.70 -0.46 -7.88
C THR A 42 -27.81 -1.69 -7.77
N ALA A 43 -28.38 -2.91 -7.80
CA ALA A 43 -27.64 -4.15 -7.69
C ALA A 43 -26.50 -4.29 -8.71
N TYR A 44 -26.57 -3.64 -9.88
CA TYR A 44 -25.49 -3.63 -10.86
C TYR A 44 -24.23 -2.87 -10.37
N LEU A 45 -24.36 -1.96 -9.40
CA LEU A 45 -23.24 -1.20 -8.81
C LEU A 45 -22.31 -2.06 -7.95
N GLN A 46 -22.73 -3.28 -7.59
CA GLN A 46 -21.89 -4.22 -6.84
C GLN A 46 -20.60 -4.57 -7.60
N TYR A 47 -20.68 -4.71 -8.93
CA TYR A 47 -19.54 -5.08 -9.78
C TYR A 47 -18.50 -3.97 -9.89
N PRO A 48 -18.84 -2.70 -10.25
CA PRO A 48 -17.86 -1.63 -10.26
C PRO A 48 -17.28 -1.35 -8.87
N PHE A 49 -18.06 -1.52 -7.79
CA PHE A 49 -17.55 -1.44 -6.43
C PHE A 49 -16.47 -2.51 -6.17
N LEU A 50 -16.76 -3.78 -6.44
CA LEU A 50 -15.79 -4.87 -6.28
C LEU A 50 -14.54 -4.68 -7.15
N ILE A 51 -14.72 -4.27 -8.41
CA ILE A 51 -13.60 -4.00 -9.33
C ILE A 51 -12.70 -2.91 -8.76
N SER A 52 -13.27 -1.77 -8.33
CA SER A 52 -12.49 -0.67 -7.75
C SER A 52 -11.75 -1.07 -6.47
N ALA A 53 -12.39 -1.86 -5.61
CA ALA A 53 -11.77 -2.38 -4.39
C ALA A 53 -10.59 -3.32 -4.70
N TYR A 54 -10.73 -4.20 -5.69
CA TYR A 54 -9.62 -5.07 -6.11
C TYR A 54 -8.49 -4.30 -6.80
N VAL A 55 -8.82 -3.29 -7.61
CA VAL A 55 -7.82 -2.38 -8.21
C VAL A 55 -7.02 -1.66 -7.13
N LEU A 56 -7.63 -1.31 -5.99
CA LEU A 56 -6.92 -0.74 -4.83
C LEU A 56 -6.08 -1.78 -4.07
N ALA A 57 -6.57 -3.02 -3.97
CA ALA A 57 -5.87 -4.09 -3.25
C ALA A 57 -4.54 -4.49 -3.92
N ILE A 58 -4.47 -4.41 -5.26
CA ILE A 58 -3.26 -4.77 -6.02
C ILE A 58 -2.03 -3.95 -5.61
N PRO A 59 -2.02 -2.60 -5.68
CA PRO A 59 -0.85 -1.81 -5.28
C PRO A 59 -0.54 -1.92 -3.78
N PHE A 60 -1.55 -2.13 -2.93
CA PHE A 60 -1.35 -2.39 -1.50
C PHE A 60 -0.57 -3.69 -1.25
N LEU A 61 -1.02 -4.82 -1.82
CA LEU A 61 -0.34 -6.11 -1.71
C LEU A 61 1.05 -6.07 -2.37
N ALA A 62 1.18 -5.40 -3.52
CA ALA A 62 2.46 -5.20 -4.17
C ALA A 62 3.44 -4.39 -3.30
N GLY A 63 2.94 -3.40 -2.54
CA GLY A 63 3.72 -2.67 -1.55
C GLY A 63 4.24 -3.58 -0.43
N LEU A 64 3.37 -4.43 0.15
CA LEU A 64 3.76 -5.40 1.18
C LEU A 64 4.84 -6.37 0.68
N TYR A 65 4.68 -6.90 -0.53
CA TYR A 65 5.68 -7.79 -1.15
C TYR A 65 7.03 -7.08 -1.34
N GLN A 66 7.00 -5.82 -1.76
CA GLN A 66 8.22 -5.05 -1.96
C GLN A 66 8.95 -4.76 -0.64
N THR A 67 8.20 -4.56 0.45
CA THR A 67 8.73 -4.44 1.80
C THR A 67 9.38 -5.74 2.26
N LEU A 68 8.77 -6.90 2.03
CA LEU A 68 9.40 -8.20 2.32
C LEU A 68 10.72 -8.38 1.57
N LYS A 69 10.76 -7.97 0.30
CA LYS A 69 11.99 -8.02 -0.51
C LYS A 69 13.08 -7.12 0.08
N LEU A 70 12.73 -5.90 0.51
CA LEU A 70 13.66 -4.99 1.18
C LEU A 70 14.23 -5.59 2.47
N LEU A 71 13.37 -6.17 3.31
CA LEU A 71 13.81 -6.85 4.55
C LEU A 71 14.77 -8.02 4.26
N ASN A 72 14.55 -8.73 3.16
CA ASN A 72 15.43 -9.84 2.78
C ASN A 72 16.82 -9.36 2.33
N GLU A 73 16.92 -8.21 1.66
CA GLU A 73 18.21 -7.60 1.35
C GLU A 73 18.92 -7.07 2.60
N ILE A 74 18.17 -6.53 3.57
CA ILE A 74 18.71 -6.13 4.88
C ILE A 74 19.31 -7.34 5.62
N ASP A 75 18.62 -8.49 5.62
CA ASP A 75 19.12 -9.72 6.24
C ASP A 75 20.38 -10.27 5.55
N ARG A 76 20.54 -10.01 4.25
CA ARG A 76 21.72 -10.39 3.46
C ARG A 76 22.88 -9.40 3.60
N ASN A 77 22.78 -8.42 4.50
CA ASN A 77 23.71 -7.30 4.64
C ASN A 77 23.88 -6.47 3.34
N ARG A 78 22.88 -6.49 2.45
CA ARG A 78 22.85 -5.73 1.17
C ARG A 78 21.86 -4.57 1.24
N ALA A 79 21.70 -3.97 2.42
CA ALA A 79 20.80 -2.84 2.64
C ALA A 79 21.18 -1.64 1.77
N PHE A 80 22.48 -1.36 1.60
CA PHE A 80 23.03 -0.31 0.74
C PHE A 80 23.27 -0.82 -0.68
N SER A 81 22.20 -1.26 -1.34
CA SER A 81 22.27 -1.72 -2.72
C SER A 81 21.26 -0.98 -3.60
N GLU A 82 21.55 -0.92 -4.91
CA GLU A 82 20.58 -0.42 -5.88
C GLU A 82 19.25 -1.19 -5.84
N TYR A 83 19.28 -2.46 -5.44
CA TYR A 83 18.07 -3.28 -5.24
C TYR A 83 17.18 -2.72 -4.13
N ALA A 84 17.76 -2.28 -3.02
CA ALA A 84 17.02 -1.66 -1.91
C ALA A 84 16.46 -0.28 -2.31
N VAL A 85 17.22 0.52 -3.07
CA VAL A 85 16.73 1.79 -3.64
C VAL A 85 15.55 1.55 -4.58
N LYS A 86 15.66 0.57 -5.50
CA LYS A 86 14.59 0.19 -6.43
C LYS A 86 13.36 -0.35 -5.69
N ALA A 87 13.56 -1.03 -4.56
CA ALA A 87 12.48 -1.47 -3.69
C ALA A 87 11.73 -0.28 -3.08
N LEU A 88 12.44 0.68 -2.50
CA LEU A 88 11.86 1.89 -1.93
C LEU A 88 11.12 2.73 -2.99
N TRP A 89 11.69 2.84 -4.20
CA TRP A 89 11.03 3.51 -5.33
C TRP A 89 9.67 2.88 -5.66
N ARG A 90 9.60 1.55 -5.69
CA ARG A 90 8.34 0.82 -5.92
C ARG A 90 7.34 1.00 -4.77
N ILE A 91 7.79 0.96 -3.52
CA ILE A 91 6.93 1.21 -2.35
C ILE A 91 6.33 2.61 -2.42
N LYS A 92 7.16 3.63 -2.69
CA LYS A 92 6.73 5.02 -2.88
C LYS A 92 5.68 5.13 -3.99
N ASN A 93 5.95 4.55 -5.16
CA ASN A 93 5.04 4.64 -6.30
C ASN A 93 3.70 3.93 -6.02
N ASN A 94 3.73 2.77 -5.37
CA ASN A 94 2.52 2.05 -4.98
C ASN A 94 1.68 2.86 -3.98
N ALA A 95 2.32 3.47 -2.97
CA ALA A 95 1.65 4.33 -2.00
C ALA A 95 1.05 5.59 -2.67
N ALA A 96 1.75 6.18 -3.65
CA ALA A 96 1.22 7.28 -4.44
C ALA A 96 -0.01 6.85 -5.26
N LEU A 97 0.04 5.68 -5.93
CA LEU A 97 -1.10 5.15 -6.68
C LEU A 97 -2.32 4.89 -5.77
N VAL A 98 -2.11 4.26 -4.61
CA VAL A 98 -3.15 4.05 -3.60
C VAL A 98 -3.77 5.38 -3.18
N SER A 99 -2.95 6.39 -2.89
CA SER A 99 -3.44 7.72 -2.52
C SER A 99 -4.30 8.36 -3.62
N LEU A 100 -3.91 8.21 -4.89
CA LEU A 100 -4.63 8.77 -6.02
C LEU A 100 -5.97 8.07 -6.25
N ILE A 101 -6.00 6.73 -6.12
CA ILE A 101 -7.25 5.95 -6.22
C ILE A 101 -8.21 6.36 -5.09
N ILE A 102 -7.73 6.48 -3.86
CA ILE A 102 -8.55 6.90 -2.72
C ILE A 102 -9.08 8.33 -2.92
N ALA A 103 -8.24 9.26 -3.37
CA ALA A 103 -8.65 10.64 -3.63
C ALA A 103 -9.75 10.69 -4.71
N ALA A 104 -9.59 9.93 -5.80
CA ALA A 104 -10.60 9.83 -6.86
C ALA A 104 -11.93 9.26 -6.33
N ALA A 105 -11.87 8.22 -5.48
CA ALA A 105 -13.04 7.63 -4.85
C ALA A 105 -13.77 8.63 -3.93
N VAL A 106 -13.04 9.38 -3.11
CA VAL A 106 -13.62 10.41 -2.23
C VAL A 106 -14.28 11.52 -3.05
N LEU A 107 -13.63 12.00 -4.12
CA LEU A 107 -14.20 13.02 -5.01
C LEU A 107 -15.49 12.55 -5.67
N TYR A 108 -15.54 11.29 -6.11
CA TYR A 108 -16.75 10.69 -6.67
C TYR A 108 -17.90 10.64 -5.67
N VAL A 109 -17.63 10.19 -4.44
CA VAL A 109 -18.65 10.14 -3.36
C VAL A 109 -19.14 11.54 -3.00
N MET A 110 -18.25 12.53 -2.96
CA MET A 110 -18.63 13.93 -2.73
C MET A 110 -19.54 14.47 -3.85
N ALA A 111 -19.25 14.12 -5.11
CA ALA A 111 -19.94 14.67 -6.27
C ALA A 111 -21.36 14.09 -6.52
N GLY A 112 -21.64 12.83 -6.14
CA GLY A 112 -22.81 12.12 -6.70
C GLY A 112 -23.70 11.30 -5.76
N MET A 113 -23.30 10.98 -4.53
CA MET A 113 -24.01 9.95 -3.73
C MET A 113 -25.05 10.57 -2.80
N GLY A 114 -26.37 10.42 -2.95
CA GLY A 114 -27.33 10.90 -1.93
C GLY A 114 -27.17 10.18 -0.56
N GLY A 115 -27.51 10.84 0.57
CA GLY A 115 -27.48 10.22 1.92
C GLY A 115 -26.28 10.57 2.81
N ASP A 116 -26.13 9.86 3.94
CA ASP A 116 -25.03 10.04 4.91
C ASP A 116 -23.72 9.43 4.37
N ARG A 117 -22.88 10.32 3.83
CA ARG A 117 -21.58 10.00 3.21
C ARG A 117 -20.41 10.16 4.17
N THR A 118 -20.66 10.65 5.37
CA THR A 118 -19.63 11.14 6.29
C THR A 118 -18.65 10.03 6.64
N GLY A 119 -19.15 8.82 6.91
CA GLY A 119 -18.33 7.66 7.24
C GLY A 119 -17.40 7.24 6.11
N VAL A 120 -17.91 7.13 4.87
CA VAL A 120 -17.12 6.69 3.70
C VAL A 120 -16.05 7.72 3.35
N ILE A 121 -16.41 9.01 3.38
CA ILE A 121 -15.47 10.11 3.15
C ILE A 121 -14.37 10.13 4.22
N MET A 122 -14.73 9.98 5.50
CA MET A 122 -13.77 9.95 6.60
C MET A 122 -12.80 8.78 6.49
N LEU A 123 -13.28 7.57 6.17
CA LEU A 123 -12.44 6.40 5.91
C LEU A 123 -11.48 6.64 4.74
N GLY A 124 -11.97 7.27 3.67
CA GLY A 124 -11.14 7.69 2.54
C GLY A 124 -10.03 8.65 2.96
N PHE A 125 -10.32 9.69 3.75
CA PHE A 125 -9.30 10.61 4.25
C PHE A 125 -8.26 9.94 5.14
N ILE A 126 -8.67 9.02 6.01
CA ILE A 126 -7.74 8.25 6.86
C ILE A 126 -6.80 7.42 5.98
N GLY A 127 -7.35 6.71 4.98
CA GLY A 127 -6.55 5.92 4.04
C GLY A 127 -5.59 6.79 3.20
N LEU A 128 -6.07 7.95 2.75
CA LEU A 128 -5.28 8.92 1.99
C LEU A 128 -4.09 9.43 2.81
N PHE A 129 -4.34 9.79 4.06
CA PHE A 129 -3.30 10.26 4.99
C PHE A 129 -2.30 9.15 5.32
N ALA A 130 -2.77 7.94 5.60
CA ALA A 130 -1.87 6.80 5.87
C ALA A 130 -0.96 6.51 4.67
N SER A 131 -1.51 6.50 3.46
CA SER A 131 -0.75 6.24 2.23
C SER A 131 0.25 7.35 1.92
N SER A 132 -0.12 8.62 2.13
CA SER A 132 0.77 9.76 1.90
C SER A 132 1.96 9.72 2.86
N VAL A 133 1.73 9.41 4.14
CA VAL A 133 2.78 9.22 5.14
C VAL A 133 3.76 8.13 4.69
N VAL A 134 3.27 6.96 4.28
CA VAL A 134 4.12 5.87 3.76
C VAL A 134 4.92 6.31 2.53
N ALA A 135 4.29 7.04 1.60
CA ALA A 135 4.97 7.54 0.40
C ALA A 135 6.10 8.52 0.74
N VAL A 136 5.85 9.46 1.66
CA VAL A 136 6.85 10.43 2.11
C VAL A 136 8.00 9.72 2.82
N PHE A 137 7.72 8.81 3.76
CA PHE A 137 8.75 8.04 4.44
C PHE A 137 9.59 7.20 3.47
N ALA A 138 8.95 6.51 2.53
CA ALA A 138 9.66 5.74 1.51
C ALA A 138 10.54 6.62 0.62
N ALA A 139 10.09 7.83 0.27
CA ALA A 139 10.87 8.79 -0.50
C ALA A 139 12.09 9.32 0.28
N LEU A 140 11.91 9.63 1.57
CA LEU A 140 13.00 10.05 2.44
C LEU A 140 14.05 8.95 2.59
N LEU A 141 13.62 7.72 2.89
CA LEU A 141 14.51 6.56 2.98
C LEU A 141 15.21 6.28 1.64
N GLN A 142 14.50 6.43 0.51
CA GLN A 142 15.09 6.27 -0.81
C GLN A 142 16.26 7.25 -1.01
N LYS A 143 16.07 8.53 -0.67
CA LYS A 143 17.10 9.56 -0.81
C LYS A 143 18.30 9.29 0.11
N VAL A 144 18.04 9.04 1.40
CA VAL A 144 19.10 8.73 2.38
C VAL A 144 19.92 7.53 1.94
N LEU A 145 19.27 6.50 1.39
CA LEU A 145 19.95 5.30 0.93
C LEU A 145 20.79 5.55 -0.33
N GLN A 146 20.30 6.37 -1.26
CA GLN A 146 21.06 6.79 -2.45
C GLN A 146 22.30 7.59 -2.07
N ASP A 147 22.16 8.56 -1.16
CA ASP A 147 23.27 9.39 -0.68
C ASP A 147 24.34 8.51 0.00
N ALA A 148 23.92 7.54 0.83
CA ALA A 148 24.84 6.61 1.49
C ALA A 148 25.60 5.71 0.50
N ILE A 149 24.93 5.22 -0.56
CA ILE A 149 25.56 4.41 -1.61
C ILE A 149 26.60 5.24 -2.37
N ALA A 150 26.29 6.50 -2.68
CA ALA A 150 27.21 7.39 -3.39
C ALA A 150 28.49 7.65 -2.58
N ILE A 151 28.37 7.90 -1.27
CA ILE A 151 29.51 8.09 -0.37
C ILE A 151 30.37 6.82 -0.28
N GLN A 152 29.75 5.63 -0.23
CA GLN A 152 30.50 4.38 -0.21
C GLN A 152 31.28 4.15 -1.51
N ALA A 153 30.66 4.44 -2.66
CA ALA A 153 31.30 4.31 -3.97
C ALA A 153 32.47 5.30 -4.14
N GLU A 154 32.35 6.52 -3.62
CA GLU A 154 33.44 7.51 -3.65
C GLU A 154 34.61 7.05 -2.79
N ASN A 155 34.36 6.57 -1.56
CA ASN A 155 35.42 6.04 -0.68
C ASN A 155 36.15 4.82 -1.26
N GLU A 156 35.49 3.98 -2.05
CA GLU A 156 36.13 2.84 -2.74
C GLU A 156 37.01 3.28 -3.93
N LEU A 157 36.79 4.47 -4.49
CA LEU A 157 37.56 5.01 -5.62
C LEU A 157 38.81 5.81 -5.20
N THR A 158 38.90 6.25 -3.94
CA THR A 158 40.03 7.05 -3.43
C THR A 158 41.10 6.24 -2.68
N VAL A 159 40.86 4.95 -2.42
CA VAL A 159 41.81 4.03 -1.74
C VAL A 159 42.62 3.23 -2.75
#